data_AF-A0A738XG99-F1
#
_entry.id   AF-A0A738XG99-F1
#
_cell.length_a   1.000
_cell.length_b   1.000
_cell.length_c   1.000
_cell.angle_alpha   90.00
_cell.angle_beta   90.00
_cell.angle_gamma   90.00
#
_symmetry.space_group_name_H-M   'P 1'
#
loop_
_entity.id
_entity.type
_entity.pdbx_description
1 polymer ?
#
loop_
_entity_poly.entity_id
_entity_poly.type
_entity_poly.pdbx_seq_one_letter_code
_entity_poly.pdbx_strand_id
1 'polypeptide(L)' 'MKMIIAMLSALASFMVVGCTPRIEVAAPEQPITINMNVKIEHEIHIKVDKDVEELLKSRSDLF' A
#
# COMPACT_ATOMS: atom_id res chain seq x y z
N MET A 1 -0.65 60.22 -16.08
CA MET A 1 -1.17 59.37 -14.98
C MET A 1 -1.57 57.97 -15.45
N LYS A 2 -2.39 57.82 -16.51
CA LYS A 2 -2.85 56.51 -17.04
C LYS A 2 -1.71 55.55 -17.45
N MET A 3 -0.65 56.05 -18.10
CA MET A 3 0.53 55.26 -18.51
C MET A 3 1.35 54.72 -17.32
N ILE A 4 1.44 55.48 -16.22
CA ILE A 4 2.22 55.09 -15.04
C ILE A 4 1.51 53.92 -14.33
N ILE A 5 0.18 53.97 -14.24
CA ILE A 5 -0.63 52.90 -13.64
C ILE A 5 -0.54 51.60 -14.47
N ALA A 6 -0.56 51.71 -15.81
CA ALA A 6 -0.42 50.56 -16.70
C ALA A 6 0.97 49.90 -16.58
N MET A 7 2.04 50.69 -16.47
CA MET A 7 3.41 50.20 -16.32
C MET A 7 3.63 49.53 -14.96
N LEU A 8 3.05 50.08 -13.88
CA LEU A 8 3.14 49.49 -12.54
C LEU A 8 2.37 48.17 -12.43
N SER A 9 1.20 48.09 -13.07
CA SER A 9 0.42 46.85 -13.13
C SER A 9 1.11 45.76 -13.93
N ALA A 10 1.82 46.09 -15.01
CA ALA A 10 2.58 45.12 -15.80
C ALA A 10 3.76 44.55 -15.01
N LEU A 11 4.44 45.38 -14.20
CA LEU A 11 5.55 44.94 -13.35
C LEU A 11 5.10 44.02 -12.21
N ALA A 12 3.92 44.27 -11.62
CA ALA A 12 3.36 43.45 -10.57
C ALA A 12 3.00 42.02 -11.04
N SER A 13 2.50 41.88 -12.28
CA SER A 13 2.13 40.58 -12.85
C SER A 13 3.33 39.65 -13.05
N PHE A 14 4.53 40.20 -13.29
CA PHE A 14 5.74 39.40 -13.44
C PHE A 14 6.23 38.78 -12.12
N MET A 15 5.88 39.35 -10.96
CA MET A 15 6.31 38.80 -9.66
C MET A 15 5.55 37.53 -9.24
N VAL A 16 4.41 37.25 -9.84
CA VAL A 16 3.55 36.10 -9.46
C VAL A 16 3.91 34.82 -10.23
N VAL A 17 4.66 34.93 -11.34
CA VAL A 17 5.04 33.79 -12.20
C VAL A 17 6.17 32.93 -11.61
N GLY A 18 6.83 33.40 -10.55
CA GLY A 18 7.98 32.71 -9.93
C GLY A 18 7.64 31.64 -8.88
N CYS A 19 6.36 31.42 -8.55
CA CYS A 19 5.98 30.41 -7.57
C CYS A 19 6.03 29.01 -8.18
N THR A 20 7.19 28.34 -8.08
CA THR A 20 7.32 26.91 -8.33
C THR A 20 7.04 26.15 -7.03
N PRO A 21 5.87 25.50 -6.86
CA PRO A 21 5.64 24.67 -5.67
C PRO A 21 6.60 23.49 -5.72
N ARG A 22 7.57 23.48 -4.80
CA ARG A 22 8.53 22.40 -4.65
C ARG A 22 7.84 21.26 -3.91
N ILE A 23 7.49 20.20 -4.63
CA ILE A 23 6.94 18.98 -4.05
C ILE A 23 8.11 18.07 -3.73
N GLU A 24 8.33 17.81 -2.44
CA GLU A 24 9.33 16.85 -1.98
C GLU A 24 8.60 15.57 -1.59
N VAL A 25 8.96 14.46 -2.24
CA VAL A 25 8.52 13.12 -1.84
C VAL A 25 9.60 12.56 -0.92
N ALA A 26 9.46 12.80 0.38
CA ALA A 26 10.32 12.18 1.37
C ALA A 26 9.76 10.80 1.73
N ALA A 27 10.56 9.75 1.53
CA ALA A 27 10.28 8.46 2.14
C ALA A 27 10.50 8.58 3.67
N PRO A 28 9.74 7.86 4.50
CA PRO A 28 9.95 7.90 5.95
C PRO A 28 11.37 7.43 6.30
N GLU A 29 12.10 8.23 7.08
CA GLU A 29 13.44 7.89 7.61
C GLU A 29 13.41 6.66 8.53
N GLN A 30 12.25 6.40 9.14
CA GLN A 30 12.06 5.33 10.11
C GLN A 30 11.19 4.22 9.52
N PRO A 31 11.54 2.95 9.77
CA PRO A 31 10.76 1.82 9.31
C PRO A 31 9.37 1.78 9.95
N ILE A 32 8.36 1.40 9.16
CA ILE A 32 6.99 1.22 9.62
C ILE A 32 6.92 -0.05 10.46
N THR A 33 6.60 0.08 11.75
CA THR A 33 6.43 -1.08 12.63
C THR A 33 5.00 -1.59 12.54
N ILE A 34 4.81 -2.73 11.89
CA ILE A 34 3.51 -3.41 11.81
C ILE A 34 3.44 -4.45 12.94
N ASN A 35 2.78 -4.10 14.04
CA ASN A 35 2.54 -5.04 15.14
C ASN A 35 1.21 -5.75 14.91
N MET A 36 1.27 -7.01 14.47
CA MET A 36 0.09 -7.83 14.17
C MET A 36 0.11 -9.08 15.03
N ASN A 37 -0.98 -9.31 15.76
CA ASN A 37 -1.22 -10.58 16.45
C ASN A 37 -2.06 -11.48 15.54
N VAL A 38 -1.40 -12.35 14.77
CA VAL A 38 -2.07 -13.29 13.87
C VAL A 38 -2.14 -14.66 14.54
N LYS A 39 -3.35 -15.17 14.77
CA LYS A 39 -3.58 -16.56 15.17
C LYS A 39 -4.15 -17.32 13.99
N ILE A 40 -3.38 -18.27 13.46
CA ILE A 40 -3.81 -19.14 12.35
C ILE A 40 -4.22 -20.48 12.94
N GLU A 41 -5.52 -20.74 12.98
CA GLU A 41 -6.08 -22.03 13.38
C GLU A 41 -6.45 -22.79 12.10
N HIS A 42 -5.82 -23.95 11.89
CA HIS A 42 -6.11 -24.84 10.76
C HIS A 42 -6.54 -26.19 11.34
N GLU A 43 -7.84 -26.49 11.25
CA GLU A 43 -8.39 -27.77 11.66
C GLU A 43 -8.77 -28.56 10.40
N ILE A 44 -8.03 -29.63 10.12
CA ILE A 44 -8.32 -30.53 9.00
C ILE A 44 -9.15 -31.68 9.55
N HIS A 45 -10.47 -31.61 9.38
CA HIS A 45 -11.36 -32.76 9.62
C HIS A 45 -11.39 -33.66 8.39
N ILE A 46 -10.57 -34.72 8.40
CA ILE A 46 -10.66 -35.77 7.38
C ILE A 46 -11.85 -36.67 7.72
N LYS A 47 -13.02 -36.40 7.14
CA LYS A 47 -14.10 -37.39 7.07
C LYS A 47 -13.78 -38.30 5.90
N VAL A 48 -13.24 -39.47 6.22
CA VAL A 48 -12.91 -40.50 5.22
C VAL A 48 -14.19 -41.22 4.78
N ASP A 49 -14.47 -41.18 3.49
CA ASP A 49 -15.45 -42.08 2.88
C ASP A 49 -14.96 -43.52 3.00
N LYS A 50 -15.89 -44.48 3.14
CA LYS A 50 -15.59 -45.89 3.41
C LYS A 50 -14.63 -46.50 2.38
N ASP A 51 -14.76 -46.10 1.12
CA ASP A 51 -13.91 -46.57 0.02
C ASP A 51 -12.47 -46.07 0.17
N VAL A 52 -12.28 -44.89 0.75
CA VAL A 52 -10.96 -44.33 1.05
C VAL A 52 -10.37 -44.96 2.31
N GLU A 53 -11.19 -45.32 3.31
CA GLU A 53 -10.74 -46.06 4.49
C GLU A 53 -10.18 -47.44 4.11
N GLU A 54 -10.81 -48.13 3.16
CA GLU A 54 -10.33 -49.42 2.65
C GLU A 54 -9.01 -49.27 1.86
N LEU A 55 -8.91 -48.24 1.01
CA LEU A 55 -7.68 -47.93 0.29
C LEU A 55 -6.54 -47.53 1.24
N LEU A 56 -6.82 -46.75 2.29
CA LEU A 56 -5.84 -46.38 3.31
C LEU A 56 -5.39 -47.58 4.16
N LYS A 57 -6.28 -48.52 4.50
CA LYS A 57 -5.91 -49.77 5.16
C LYS A 57 -5.00 -50.65 4.31
N SER A 58 -5.23 -50.67 3.00
CA SER A 58 -4.41 -51.43 2.04
C SER A 58 -3.02 -50.81 1.82
N ARG A 59 -2.83 -49.54 2.20
CA ARG A 59 -1.63 -48.73 2.01
C ARG A 59 -1.22 -48.06 3.34
N SER A 60 -1.08 -48.89 4.38
CA SER A 60 -0.73 -48.45 5.75
C SER A 60 0.71 -47.93 5.91
N ASP A 61 1.48 -47.95 4.83
CA ASP A 61 2.87 -47.51 4.69
C ASP A 61 3.02 -46.07 4.20
N LEU A 62 1.93 -45.40 3.83
CA LEU A 62 1.93 -44.07 3.20
C LEU A 62 1.79 -42.90 4.18
N PHE A 63 1.57 -43.15 5.47
CA PHE A 63 1.45 -42.14 6.54
C PHE A 63 1.99 -42.62 7.88
#